data_AF-A0A139P504-F1
#
_entry.id   AF-A0A139P504-F1
#
_cell.length_a   1.000
_cell.length_b   1.000
_cell.length_c   1.000
_cell.angle_alpha   90.00
_cell.angle_beta   90.00
_cell.angle_gamma   90.00
#
_symmetry.space_group_name_H-M   'P 1'
#
loop_
_entity.id
_entity.type
_entity.pdbx_description
1 polymer ?
#
loop_
_entity_poly.entity_id
_entity_poly.type
_entity_poly.pdbx_seq_one_letter_code
_entity_poly.pdbx_strand_id
1 'polypeptide(L)'
;MTEITVLFQGSEFDFSSYKGVTGTINDWGFTDTSMAANILRSQYLGINKGAAKQQRLAAEGLKEVMDKYPNARVNLYAHSLGSMDGQVALASLEDSYLQRIDGAYLYEGPNTYPVLTDKQKQQVDKIKYKIFNYVDTNDLIPIGYPASGSEGVVGTLVRINSKQTGDWISQHMWGGYDYKAGYLNVQEADLQGYHLARVKQVQEQLELKRQSLSGLYQKVSAGGYTRTESIYMDSEQAMAFTASLSDVAAISVEAVMAFCDYGISKVSGKWAALLSQASLVPNALFLSEAEIVDALAQAGATKDTIETRVINELEEIRAKAVKIKEDFSALSASIADGIRKMTEADEGLAKEYQIWGSIQKTK
;
A
#
# COMPACT_ATOMS: atom_id res chain seq x y z
N MET A 1 7.29 -22.53 4.58
CA MET A 1 7.28 -21.36 5.48
C MET A 1 5.85 -21.10 5.85
N THR A 2 5.51 -21.21 7.12
CA THR A 2 4.14 -21.04 7.60
C THR A 2 3.79 -19.56 7.69
N GLU A 3 2.64 -19.17 7.16
CA GLU A 3 2.09 -17.81 7.26
C GLU A 3 0.84 -17.81 8.13
N ILE A 4 0.69 -16.77 8.95
CA ILE A 4 -0.48 -16.56 9.79
C ILE A 4 -1.05 -15.19 9.50
N THR A 5 -2.37 -15.14 9.37
CA THR A 5 -3.11 -13.89 9.29
C THR A 5 -3.77 -13.61 10.63
N VAL A 6 -3.51 -12.43 11.19
CA VAL A 6 -4.17 -11.93 12.40
C VAL A 6 -5.16 -10.84 11.99
N LEU A 7 -6.41 -10.98 12.45
CA LEU A 7 -7.46 -10.00 12.23
C LEU A 7 -7.79 -9.33 13.56
N PHE A 8 -7.63 -8.01 13.63
CA PHE A 8 -8.16 -7.22 14.75
C PHE A 8 -9.54 -6.69 14.38
N GLN A 9 -10.54 -7.16 15.11
CA GLN A 9 -11.93 -6.76 14.91
C GLN A 9 -12.15 -5.34 15.46
N GLY A 10 -12.85 -4.50 14.69
CA GLY A 10 -13.36 -3.21 15.17
C GLY A 10 -14.51 -3.40 16.18
N SER A 11 -15.07 -2.30 16.68
CA SER A 11 -16.23 -2.37 17.57
C SER A 11 -17.44 -2.99 16.84
N GLU A 12 -18.17 -3.88 17.52
CA GLU A 12 -19.48 -4.41 17.06
C GLU A 12 -20.57 -3.34 17.22
N PHE A 13 -20.35 -2.16 16.66
CA PHE A 13 -21.36 -1.10 16.71
C PHE A 13 -22.47 -1.42 15.70
N ASP A 14 -23.71 -1.53 16.16
CA ASP A 14 -24.87 -1.73 15.28
C ASP A 14 -25.23 -0.42 14.56
N PHE A 15 -24.56 -0.20 13.43
CA PHE A 15 -24.75 0.96 12.57
C PHE A 15 -26.16 1.02 11.94
N SER A 16 -26.94 -0.07 11.96
CA SER A 16 -28.29 -0.11 11.37
C SER A 16 -29.36 0.62 12.20
N SER A 17 -29.04 0.94 13.45
CA SER A 17 -29.95 1.60 14.40
C SER A 17 -29.96 3.13 14.28
N TYR A 18 -29.12 3.73 13.44
CA TYR A 18 -28.89 5.18 13.42
C TYR A 18 -29.70 5.93 12.34
N LYS A 19 -30.73 6.68 12.76
CA LYS A 19 -31.46 7.65 11.92
C LYS A 19 -31.24 9.07 12.44
N GLY A 20 -30.27 9.80 11.91
CA GLY A 20 -30.16 11.24 12.17
C GLY A 20 -28.83 11.86 11.74
N VAL A 21 -28.91 12.98 11.01
CA VAL A 21 -27.79 13.73 10.40
C VAL A 21 -26.96 14.52 11.45
N THR A 22 -27.22 14.36 12.76
CA THR A 22 -26.66 15.24 13.81
C THR A 22 -25.79 14.57 14.87
N GLY A 23 -25.47 13.27 14.80
CA GLY A 23 -24.68 12.62 15.87
C GLY A 23 -23.56 11.69 15.41
N THR A 24 -22.84 12.10 14.37
CA THR A 24 -21.81 11.30 13.68
C THR A 24 -20.51 11.05 14.45
N ILE A 25 -20.22 11.79 15.54
CA ILE A 25 -18.98 11.62 16.35
C ILE A 25 -19.27 11.38 17.84
N ASN A 26 -20.41 11.86 18.35
CA ASN A 26 -20.76 11.76 19.77
C ASN A 26 -21.23 10.35 20.21
N ASP A 27 -21.68 9.52 19.27
CA ASP A 27 -22.19 8.16 19.56
C ASP A 27 -21.16 7.04 19.30
N TRP A 28 -19.90 7.38 19.02
CA TRP A 28 -18.81 6.40 19.10
C TRP A 28 -18.72 5.89 20.55
N GLY A 29 -18.51 4.58 20.77
CA GLY A 29 -18.59 3.98 22.11
C GLY A 29 -17.73 4.67 23.17
N PHE A 30 -18.01 4.43 24.46
CA PHE A 30 -17.31 5.11 25.57
C PHE A 30 -15.78 4.92 25.56
N THR A 31 -15.31 3.75 25.10
CA THR A 31 -13.88 3.46 24.96
C THR A 31 -13.27 4.21 23.76
N ASP A 32 -14.01 4.30 22.66
CA ASP A 32 -13.55 4.86 21.38
C ASP A 32 -13.41 6.39 21.48
N THR A 33 -14.40 7.06 22.09
CA THR A 33 -14.35 8.50 22.40
C THR A 33 -13.21 8.85 23.36
N SER A 34 -12.94 7.99 24.34
CA SER A 34 -11.85 8.23 25.31
C SER A 34 -10.47 8.14 24.65
N MET A 35 -10.28 7.20 23.72
CA MET A 35 -9.03 7.02 22.99
C MET A 35 -8.84 8.12 21.95
N ALA A 36 -9.89 8.47 21.21
CA ALA A 36 -9.89 9.62 20.30
C ALA A 36 -9.50 10.92 21.03
N ALA A 37 -10.12 11.18 22.19
CA ALA A 37 -9.78 12.34 23.00
C ALA A 37 -8.32 12.29 23.50
N ASN A 38 -7.80 11.10 23.83
CA ASN A 38 -6.40 10.93 24.23
C ASN A 38 -5.43 11.21 23.08
N ILE A 39 -5.73 10.74 21.86
CA ILE A 39 -4.93 11.02 20.66
C ILE A 39 -4.85 12.51 20.41
N LEU A 40 -6.00 13.20 20.37
CA LEU A 40 -6.05 14.63 20.12
C LEU A 40 -5.35 15.43 21.23
N ARG A 41 -5.56 15.08 22.50
CA ARG A 41 -4.88 15.75 23.62
C ARG A 41 -3.37 15.51 23.61
N SER A 42 -2.92 14.31 23.25
CA SER A 42 -1.49 14.03 23.15
C SER A 42 -0.87 14.86 22.02
N GLN A 43 -1.54 14.92 20.86
CA GLN A 43 -1.05 15.66 19.70
C GLN A 43 -1.03 17.18 19.91
N TYR A 44 -2.10 17.77 20.45
CA TYR A 44 -2.24 19.23 20.54
C TYR A 44 -1.80 19.82 21.89
N LEU A 45 -1.84 19.03 22.97
CA LEU A 45 -1.56 19.50 24.34
C LEU A 45 -0.38 18.77 25.01
N GLY A 46 0.19 17.74 24.37
CA GLY A 46 1.24 16.91 24.96
C GLY A 46 0.77 16.05 26.14
N ILE A 47 -0.54 15.91 26.35
CA ILE A 47 -1.11 15.13 27.46
C ILE A 47 -1.39 13.71 26.98
N ASN A 48 -0.46 12.80 27.29
CA ASN A 48 -0.53 11.40 26.89
C ASN A 48 -0.96 10.49 28.07
N LYS A 49 -2.10 9.80 27.94
CA LYS A 49 -2.57 8.79 28.93
C LYS A 49 -2.16 7.34 28.59
N GLY A 50 -1.38 7.15 27.54
CA GLY A 50 -0.95 5.84 27.03
C GLY A 50 -2.07 5.07 26.32
N ALA A 51 -1.76 3.83 25.93
CA ALA A 51 -2.72 2.93 25.29
C ALA A 51 -3.84 2.48 26.26
N ALA A 52 -5.07 2.38 25.77
CA ALA A 52 -6.19 1.90 26.59
C ALA A 52 -6.07 0.40 26.87
N LYS A 53 -6.96 -0.13 27.73
CA LYS A 53 -6.91 -1.55 28.14
C LYS A 53 -7.06 -2.50 26.95
N GLN A 54 -7.96 -2.19 26.01
CA GLN A 54 -8.21 -3.01 24.83
C GLN A 54 -6.95 -3.16 23.96
N GLN A 55 -6.27 -2.05 23.65
CA GLN A 55 -5.05 -2.07 22.84
C GLN A 55 -3.90 -2.83 23.51
N ARG A 56 -3.82 -2.78 24.85
CA ARG A 56 -2.83 -3.58 25.61
C ARG A 56 -3.14 -5.08 25.53
N LEU A 57 -4.40 -5.47 25.66
CA LEU A 57 -4.83 -6.86 25.49
C LEU A 57 -4.59 -7.35 24.05
N ALA A 58 -4.81 -6.50 23.05
CA ALA A 58 -4.49 -6.80 21.66
C ALA A 58 -2.99 -7.04 21.45
N ALA A 59 -2.14 -6.24 22.09
CA ALA A 59 -0.70 -6.42 22.07
C ALA A 59 -0.26 -7.75 22.70
N GLU A 60 -0.84 -8.10 23.85
CA GLU A 60 -0.61 -9.38 24.52
C GLU A 60 -1.06 -10.55 23.63
N GLY A 61 -2.26 -10.47 23.04
CA GLY A 61 -2.81 -11.50 22.16
C GLY A 61 -1.99 -11.72 20.89
N LEU A 62 -1.48 -10.66 20.25
CA LEU A 62 -0.57 -10.80 19.10
C LEU A 62 0.69 -11.56 19.50
N LYS A 63 1.27 -11.21 20.65
CA LYS A 63 2.45 -11.88 21.16
C LYS A 63 2.19 -13.36 21.43
N GLU A 64 1.08 -13.70 22.08
CA GLU A 64 0.68 -15.09 22.35
C GLU A 64 0.52 -15.91 21.06
N VAL A 65 -0.09 -15.34 20.02
CA VAL A 65 -0.19 -15.98 18.71
C VAL A 65 1.21 -16.21 18.13
N MET A 66 2.07 -15.21 18.18
CA MET A 66 3.43 -15.31 17.65
C MET A 66 4.33 -16.26 18.44
N ASP A 67 4.07 -16.48 19.73
CA ASP A 67 4.73 -17.47 20.59
C ASP A 67 4.24 -18.89 20.30
N LYS A 68 2.93 -19.05 20.10
CA LYS A 68 2.33 -20.33 19.71
C LYS A 68 2.85 -20.80 18.34
N TYR A 69 3.19 -19.88 17.46
CA TYR A 69 3.70 -20.16 16.12
C TYR A 69 5.06 -19.47 15.89
N PRO A 70 6.14 -19.97 16.51
CA PRO A 70 7.43 -19.28 16.59
C PRO A 70 8.14 -19.15 15.24
N ASN A 71 7.83 -20.03 14.27
CA ASN A 71 8.41 -20.02 12.92
C ASN A 71 7.49 -19.37 11.88
N ALA A 72 6.29 -18.95 12.28
CA ALA A 72 5.35 -18.35 11.36
C ALA A 72 5.68 -16.87 11.12
N ARG A 73 5.48 -16.45 9.87
CA ARG A 73 5.43 -15.04 9.49
C ARG A 73 4.00 -14.54 9.58
N VAL A 74 3.83 -13.25 9.85
CA VAL A 74 2.54 -12.67 10.23
C VAL A 74 2.14 -11.55 9.29
N ASN A 75 0.94 -11.66 8.74
CA ASN A 75 0.21 -10.57 8.13
C ASN A 75 -0.91 -10.14 9.08
N LEU A 76 -1.10 -8.83 9.21
CA LEU A 76 -2.10 -8.24 10.09
C LEU A 76 -3.08 -7.41 9.27
N TYR A 77 -4.37 -7.60 9.51
CA TYR A 77 -5.41 -6.76 8.94
C TYR A 77 -6.32 -6.25 10.03
N ALA A 78 -6.74 -5.00 9.89
CA ALA A 78 -7.61 -4.39 10.88
C ALA A 78 -8.40 -3.23 10.27
N HIS A 79 -9.60 -2.99 10.76
CA HIS A 79 -10.46 -1.90 10.31
C HIS A 79 -11.01 -1.13 11.52
N SER A 80 -11.24 0.17 11.36
CA SER A 80 -11.83 1.04 12.38
C SER A 80 -11.08 0.99 13.70
N LEU A 81 -11.76 0.73 14.82
CA LEU A 81 -11.16 0.55 16.14
C LEU A 81 -10.05 -0.52 16.16
N GLY A 82 -10.22 -1.62 15.41
CA GLY A 82 -9.22 -2.69 15.36
C GLY A 82 -7.89 -2.21 14.79
N SER A 83 -7.88 -1.16 13.97
CA SER A 83 -6.63 -0.56 13.49
C SER A 83 -5.81 0.02 14.65
N MET A 84 -6.43 0.64 15.66
CA MET A 84 -5.71 1.11 16.85
C MET A 84 -5.09 -0.05 17.64
N ASP A 85 -5.82 -1.15 17.75
CA ASP A 85 -5.33 -2.38 18.38
C ASP A 85 -4.12 -2.93 17.62
N GLY A 86 -4.21 -3.03 16.29
CA GLY A 86 -3.09 -3.43 15.43
C GLY A 86 -1.86 -2.53 15.55
N GLN A 87 -2.06 -1.21 15.56
CA GLN A 87 -0.97 -0.23 15.70
C GLN A 87 -0.23 -0.40 17.03
N VAL A 88 -0.96 -0.45 18.14
CA VAL A 88 -0.36 -0.60 19.47
C VAL A 88 0.26 -1.98 19.65
N ALA A 89 -0.36 -3.02 19.10
CA ALA A 89 0.16 -4.38 19.14
C ALA A 89 1.53 -4.46 18.45
N LEU A 90 1.62 -3.97 17.21
CA LEU A 90 2.88 -3.91 16.46
C LEU A 90 3.93 -3.07 17.18
N ALA A 91 3.54 -1.94 17.77
CA ALA A 91 4.45 -1.06 18.50
C ALA A 91 5.03 -1.68 19.78
N SER A 92 4.32 -2.67 20.34
CA SER A 92 4.68 -3.30 21.61
C SER A 92 5.55 -4.56 21.42
N LEU A 93 5.74 -5.02 20.19
CA LEU A 93 6.58 -6.17 19.87
C LEU A 93 8.07 -5.89 20.09
N GLU A 94 8.80 -6.91 20.54
CA GLU A 94 10.27 -6.90 20.53
C GLU A 94 10.83 -7.18 19.12
N ASP A 95 12.08 -6.77 18.87
CA ASP A 95 12.76 -6.90 17.57
C ASP A 95 12.71 -8.32 16.99
N SER A 96 12.78 -9.35 17.84
CA SER A 96 12.70 -10.76 17.45
C SER A 96 11.35 -11.15 16.83
N TYR A 97 10.29 -10.44 17.17
CA TYR A 97 8.96 -10.61 16.59
C TYR A 97 8.78 -9.72 15.36
N LEU A 98 9.28 -8.49 15.37
CA LEU A 98 9.15 -7.54 14.25
C LEU A 98 9.69 -8.09 12.92
N GLN A 99 10.81 -8.81 12.94
CA GLN A 99 11.38 -9.46 11.75
C GLN A 99 10.45 -10.51 11.09
N ARG A 100 9.45 -11.00 11.83
CA ARG A 100 8.45 -11.96 11.35
C ARG A 100 7.17 -11.31 10.85
N ILE A 101 7.02 -9.98 10.97
CA ILE A 101 5.91 -9.26 10.36
C ILE A 101 6.22 -9.09 8.87
N ASP A 102 5.28 -9.52 8.02
CA ASP A 102 5.33 -9.33 6.57
C ASP A 102 4.62 -8.08 6.13
N GLY A 103 3.44 -7.83 6.70
CA GLY A 103 2.64 -6.67 6.40
C GLY A 103 1.57 -6.43 7.46
N ALA A 104 1.21 -5.16 7.63
CA ALA A 104 0.06 -4.74 8.40
C ALA A 104 -0.76 -3.77 7.56
N TYR A 105 -2.02 -4.10 7.32
CA TYR A 105 -2.93 -3.36 6.46
C TYR A 105 -4.10 -2.88 7.32
N LEU A 106 -4.05 -1.60 7.64
CA LEU A 106 -4.90 -0.95 8.61
C LEU A 106 -5.82 0.02 7.89
N TYR A 107 -7.12 -0.12 8.06
CA TYR A 107 -8.13 0.62 7.30
C TYR A 107 -8.97 1.49 8.24
N GLU A 108 -9.15 2.75 7.87
CA GLU A 108 -10.11 3.66 8.48
C GLU A 108 -10.06 3.79 10.01
N GLY A 109 -8.88 3.65 10.60
CA GLY A 109 -8.69 3.77 12.05
C GLY A 109 -7.99 5.06 12.44
N PRO A 110 -8.15 5.55 13.68
CA PRO A 110 -7.35 6.65 14.21
C PRO A 110 -5.85 6.36 14.29
N ASN A 111 -5.01 7.39 14.18
CA ASN A 111 -3.57 7.31 14.38
C ASN A 111 -3.20 7.29 15.87
N THR A 112 -2.64 6.18 16.34
CA THR A 112 -2.21 6.04 17.74
C THR A 112 -0.80 6.57 18.02
N TYR A 113 -0.04 6.97 17.00
CA TYR A 113 1.36 7.41 17.17
C TYR A 113 1.56 8.45 18.29
N PRO A 114 0.69 9.48 18.43
CA PRO A 114 0.85 10.48 19.48
C PRO A 114 0.79 9.90 20.90
N VAL A 115 0.07 8.79 21.11
CA VAL A 115 -0.09 8.18 22.43
C VAL A 115 0.94 7.08 22.73
N LEU A 116 1.75 6.68 21.74
CA LEU A 116 2.82 5.72 21.93
C LEU A 116 3.96 6.29 22.80
N THR A 117 4.60 5.42 23.56
CA THR A 117 5.87 5.71 24.23
C THR A 117 7.00 5.84 23.20
N ASP A 118 8.12 6.45 23.57
CA ASP A 118 9.26 6.61 22.66
C ASP A 118 9.83 5.26 22.19
N LYS A 119 9.85 4.25 23.09
CA LYS A 119 10.23 2.88 22.73
C LYS A 119 9.29 2.29 21.68
N GLN A 120 7.99 2.47 21.85
CA GLN A 120 6.97 1.98 20.90
C GLN A 120 7.08 2.66 19.54
N LYS A 121 7.32 3.99 19.51
CA LYS A 121 7.58 4.74 18.27
C LYS A 121 8.79 4.18 17.54
N GLN A 122 9.90 3.96 18.25
CA GLN A 122 11.10 3.35 17.69
C GLN A 122 10.84 1.97 17.08
N GLN A 123 9.95 1.15 17.68
CA GLN A 123 9.64 -0.16 17.13
C GLN A 123 8.87 -0.09 15.81
N VAL A 124 7.82 0.73 15.74
CA VAL A 124 7.04 0.88 14.48
C VAL A 124 7.85 1.57 13.39
N ASP A 125 8.78 2.46 13.75
CA ASP A 125 9.64 3.14 12.79
C ASP A 125 10.63 2.17 12.10
N LYS A 126 11.07 1.09 12.76
CA LYS A 126 11.93 0.05 12.15
C LYS A 126 11.22 -0.70 11.01
N ILE A 127 9.91 -0.90 11.13
CA ILE A 127 9.10 -1.66 10.16
C ILE A 127 8.08 -0.78 9.44
N LYS A 128 8.33 0.53 9.37
CA LYS A 128 7.40 1.52 8.82
C LYS A 128 6.90 1.20 7.40
N TYR A 129 7.76 0.61 6.59
CA TYR A 129 7.47 0.20 5.21
C TYR A 129 6.58 -1.05 5.10
N LYS A 130 6.32 -1.74 6.21
CA LYS A 130 5.45 -2.92 6.29
C LYS A 130 4.04 -2.58 6.79
N ILE A 131 3.87 -1.43 7.43
CA ILE A 131 2.60 -1.01 8.03
C ILE A 131 1.97 0.04 7.13
N PHE A 132 0.75 -0.17 6.68
CA PHE A 132 0.01 0.73 5.79
C PHE A 132 -1.30 1.16 6.47
N ASN A 133 -1.49 2.47 6.65
CA ASN A 133 -2.76 3.04 7.10
C ASN A 133 -3.49 3.62 5.90
N TYR A 134 -4.51 2.92 5.43
CA TYR A 134 -5.42 3.37 4.40
C TYR A 134 -6.51 4.23 5.05
N VAL A 135 -6.58 5.47 4.60
CA VAL A 135 -7.42 6.51 5.21
C VAL A 135 -8.23 7.18 4.12
N ASP A 136 -9.55 7.04 4.18
CA ASP A 136 -10.48 7.80 3.38
C ASP A 136 -10.57 9.23 3.90
N THR A 137 -10.29 10.21 3.03
CA THR A 137 -10.32 11.63 3.41
C THR A 137 -11.72 12.22 3.60
N ASN A 138 -12.76 11.50 3.18
CA ASN A 138 -14.16 11.81 3.46
C ASN A 138 -14.70 11.06 4.69
N ASP A 139 -13.96 10.10 5.24
CA ASP A 139 -14.31 9.44 6.50
C ASP A 139 -13.91 10.31 7.71
N LEU A 140 -14.78 10.34 8.73
CA LEU A 140 -14.62 11.13 9.94
C LEU A 140 -13.90 10.38 11.06
N ILE A 141 -13.78 9.05 10.95
CA ILE A 141 -13.15 8.20 11.98
C ILE A 141 -11.61 8.31 11.99
N PRO A 142 -10.89 8.38 10.85
CA PRO A 142 -9.44 8.45 10.83
C PRO A 142 -8.93 9.82 11.28
N ILE A 143 -8.69 9.96 12.58
CA ILE A 143 -8.18 11.18 13.20
C ILE A 143 -6.69 11.08 13.57
N GLY A 144 -6.04 12.23 13.75
CA GLY A 144 -4.68 12.32 14.26
C GLY A 144 -3.58 12.06 13.22
N TYR A 145 -3.93 11.98 11.93
CA TYR A 145 -2.95 11.92 10.84
C TYR A 145 -2.47 13.32 10.42
N PRO A 146 -1.22 13.46 9.94
CA PRO A 146 -0.74 14.70 9.34
C PRO A 146 -1.42 14.96 8.00
N ALA A 147 -1.36 16.22 7.54
CA ALA A 147 -1.90 16.63 6.24
C ALA A 147 -1.17 16.01 5.04
N SER A 148 0.11 15.63 5.21
CA SER A 148 0.92 14.97 4.19
C SER A 148 2.05 14.14 4.80
N GLY A 149 2.43 13.06 4.13
CA GLY A 149 3.56 12.24 4.54
C GLY A 149 3.27 11.38 5.76
N SER A 150 4.28 10.63 6.20
CA SER A 150 4.14 9.61 7.26
C SER A 150 4.87 9.99 8.56
N GLU A 151 5.29 11.24 8.72
CA GLU A 151 5.87 11.71 9.98
C GLU A 151 4.80 11.72 11.07
N GLY A 152 5.12 11.21 12.24
CA GLY A 152 4.14 11.10 13.33
C GLY A 152 3.03 10.08 13.08
N VAL A 153 3.23 9.09 12.22
CA VAL A 153 2.26 8.03 11.89
C VAL A 153 2.83 6.65 12.21
N VAL A 154 2.00 5.75 12.72
CA VAL A 154 2.36 4.33 12.88
C VAL A 154 2.41 3.67 11.50
N GLY A 155 3.54 3.71 10.82
CA GLY A 155 3.69 3.15 9.48
C GLY A 155 3.63 4.18 8.36
N THR A 156 3.28 3.70 7.17
CA THR A 156 3.09 4.49 5.95
C THR A 156 1.63 4.94 5.86
N LEU A 157 1.42 6.25 5.70
CA LEU A 157 0.10 6.82 5.47
C LEU A 157 -0.28 6.71 3.99
N VAL A 158 -1.50 6.25 3.73
CA VAL A 158 -2.07 6.07 2.40
C VAL A 158 -3.44 6.73 2.36
N ARG A 159 -3.49 8.04 2.10
CA ARG A 159 -4.78 8.74 1.97
C ARG A 159 -5.44 8.43 0.63
N ILE A 160 -6.72 8.08 0.67
CA ILE A 160 -7.51 7.72 -0.50
C ILE A 160 -8.27 8.94 -1.00
N ASN A 161 -8.14 9.22 -2.30
CA ASN A 161 -9.05 10.08 -3.04
C ASN A 161 -10.34 9.30 -3.30
N SER A 162 -11.21 9.29 -2.30
CA SER A 162 -12.50 8.63 -2.35
C SER A 162 -13.58 9.53 -2.95
N LYS A 163 -14.68 8.91 -3.37
CA LYS A 163 -15.92 9.59 -3.74
C LYS A 163 -16.78 9.72 -2.48
N GLN A 164 -17.51 10.84 -2.39
CA GLN A 164 -18.49 11.02 -1.33
C GLN A 164 -19.69 10.09 -1.60
N THR A 165 -19.98 9.22 -0.64
CA THR A 165 -21.07 8.25 -0.72
C THR A 165 -22.42 8.85 -0.31
N GLY A 166 -22.40 9.95 0.44
CA GLY A 166 -23.60 10.56 1.03
C GLY A 166 -24.09 9.84 2.30
N ASP A 167 -23.48 8.71 2.66
CA ASP A 167 -23.76 7.94 3.87
C ASP A 167 -22.46 7.67 4.63
N TRP A 168 -22.37 8.13 5.87
CA TRP A 168 -21.13 8.06 6.64
C TRP A 168 -20.72 6.61 6.97
N ILE A 169 -21.68 5.68 7.11
CA ILE A 169 -21.38 4.26 7.35
C ILE A 169 -20.74 3.68 6.10
N SER A 170 -21.34 3.90 4.93
CA SER A 170 -20.75 3.51 3.65
C SER A 170 -19.39 4.16 3.40
N GLN A 171 -19.17 5.39 3.87
CA GLN A 171 -17.89 6.09 3.76
C GLN A 171 -16.82 5.51 4.70
N HIS A 172 -17.19 5.10 5.90
CA HIS A 172 -16.30 4.47 6.88
C HIS A 172 -15.96 3.01 6.49
N MET A 173 -16.85 2.38 5.75
CA MET A 173 -16.53 1.18 4.98
C MET A 173 -15.79 1.59 3.67
N TRP A 174 -15.59 0.65 2.76
CA TRP A 174 -14.89 0.94 1.49
C TRP A 174 -15.78 1.55 0.41
N GLY A 175 -16.98 2.08 0.74
CA GLY A 175 -17.94 2.53 -0.26
C GLY A 175 -17.47 3.72 -1.09
N GLY A 176 -16.58 4.55 -0.52
CA GLY A 176 -15.96 5.67 -1.21
C GLY A 176 -14.71 5.31 -2.02
N TYR A 177 -14.13 4.12 -1.84
CA TYR A 177 -12.84 3.77 -2.43
C TYR A 177 -12.95 3.78 -3.96
N ASP A 178 -12.11 4.59 -4.59
CA ASP A 178 -12.07 4.70 -6.04
C ASP A 178 -10.81 4.03 -6.56
N TYR A 179 -10.98 3.23 -7.61
CA TYR A 179 -9.89 2.60 -8.34
C TYR A 179 -9.78 3.28 -9.69
N LYS A 180 -8.67 3.98 -9.94
CA LYS A 180 -8.41 4.61 -11.24
C LYS A 180 -7.51 3.68 -12.05
N ALA A 181 -7.95 3.31 -13.26
CA ALA A 181 -7.19 2.46 -14.18
C ALA A 181 -6.58 1.19 -13.54
N GLY A 182 -7.31 0.56 -12.61
CA GLY A 182 -6.92 -0.68 -11.95
C GLY A 182 -6.02 -0.51 -10.72
N TYR A 183 -5.72 0.71 -10.29
CA TYR A 183 -4.96 1.00 -9.08
C TYR A 183 -5.72 1.86 -8.08
N LEU A 184 -5.32 1.78 -6.81
CA LEU A 184 -5.96 2.53 -5.74
C LEU A 184 -5.70 4.03 -5.92
N ASN A 185 -6.76 4.84 -5.94
CA ASN A 185 -6.63 6.28 -6.14
C ASN A 185 -6.10 6.96 -4.87
N VAL A 186 -4.80 6.91 -4.66
CA VAL A 186 -4.10 7.52 -3.50
C VAL A 186 -3.85 9.00 -3.75
N GLN A 187 -3.87 9.81 -2.68
CA GLN A 187 -3.52 11.23 -2.75
C GLN A 187 -2.08 11.43 -3.21
N GLU A 188 -1.88 12.43 -4.08
CA GLU A 188 -0.58 12.75 -4.68
C GLU A 188 0.53 12.90 -3.63
N ALA A 189 0.23 13.59 -2.53
CA ALA A 189 1.19 13.86 -1.46
C ALA A 189 1.71 12.59 -0.75
N ASP A 190 1.00 11.45 -0.85
CA ASP A 190 1.40 10.18 -0.23
C ASP A 190 1.88 9.14 -1.24
N LEU A 191 1.61 9.32 -2.54
CA LEU A 191 1.93 8.33 -3.60
C LEU A 191 3.37 7.84 -3.53
N GLN A 192 4.35 8.77 -3.47
CA GLN A 192 5.76 8.40 -3.48
C GLN A 192 6.13 7.54 -2.26
N GLY A 193 5.65 7.92 -1.06
CA GLY A 193 5.90 7.18 0.17
C GLY A 193 5.27 5.79 0.13
N TYR A 194 4.02 5.70 -0.34
CA TYR A 194 3.28 4.45 -0.52
C TYR A 194 3.98 3.47 -1.46
N HIS A 195 4.35 3.90 -2.67
CA HIS A 195 5.02 3.02 -3.63
C HIS A 195 6.42 2.62 -3.16
N LEU A 196 7.18 3.54 -2.56
CA LEU A 196 8.50 3.22 -2.01
C LEU A 196 8.40 2.17 -0.89
N ALA A 197 7.41 2.28 0.00
CA ALA A 197 7.16 1.29 1.03
C ALA A 197 6.83 -0.08 0.45
N ARG A 198 5.95 -0.16 -0.57
CA ARG A 198 5.62 -1.41 -1.26
C ARG A 198 6.83 -2.05 -1.96
N VAL A 199 7.67 -1.25 -2.64
CA VAL A 199 8.90 -1.76 -3.25
C VAL A 199 9.85 -2.33 -2.19
N LYS A 200 10.04 -1.62 -1.07
CA LYS A 200 10.86 -2.12 0.05
C LYS A 200 10.31 -3.43 0.63
N GLN A 201 9.00 -3.54 0.78
CA GLN A 201 8.35 -4.77 1.25
C GLN A 201 8.63 -5.94 0.28
N VAL A 202 8.45 -5.75 -1.02
CA VAL A 202 8.74 -6.78 -2.04
C VAL A 202 10.21 -7.18 -2.05
N GLN A 203 11.13 -6.21 -1.92
CA GLN A 203 12.57 -6.47 -1.85
C GLN A 203 12.95 -7.30 -0.61
N GLU A 204 12.35 -7.00 0.54
CA GLU A 204 12.57 -7.78 1.75
C GLU A 204 12.03 -9.21 1.59
N GLN A 205 10.84 -9.39 1.01
CA GLN A 205 10.29 -10.73 0.76
C GLN A 205 11.19 -11.55 -0.17
N LEU A 206 11.74 -10.93 -1.21
CA LEU A 206 12.72 -11.57 -2.07
C LEU A 206 13.97 -12.00 -1.28
N GLU A 207 14.51 -11.12 -0.44
CA GLU A 207 15.69 -11.42 0.37
C GLU A 207 15.41 -12.54 1.38
N LEU A 208 14.24 -12.54 2.03
CA LEU A 208 13.82 -13.60 2.94
C LEU A 208 13.68 -14.94 2.21
N LYS A 209 13.08 -14.94 1.01
CA LYS A 209 12.98 -16.16 0.19
C LYS A 209 14.37 -16.64 -0.23
N ARG A 210 15.27 -15.73 -0.62
CA ARG A 210 16.67 -16.03 -0.94
C ARG A 210 17.42 -16.63 0.25
N GLN A 211 17.25 -16.07 1.44
CA GLN A 211 17.85 -16.59 2.68
C GLN A 211 17.27 -17.94 3.09
N SER A 212 15.96 -18.14 2.93
CA SER A 212 15.29 -19.42 3.21
C SER A 212 15.82 -20.50 2.28
N LEU A 213 15.91 -20.20 0.99
CA LEU A 213 16.56 -21.05 0.01
C LEU A 213 18.00 -21.30 0.44
N SER A 214 18.84 -20.26 0.63
CA SER A 214 20.24 -20.36 1.10
C SER A 214 20.42 -21.21 2.36
N GLY A 215 19.51 -21.12 3.34
CA GLY A 215 19.53 -21.91 4.55
C GLY A 215 19.18 -23.38 4.32
N LEU A 216 18.33 -23.66 3.32
CA LEU A 216 18.14 -25.01 2.78
C LEU A 216 19.46 -25.51 2.15
N TYR A 217 20.18 -24.67 1.38
CA TYR A 217 21.50 -25.06 0.84
C TYR A 217 22.46 -25.48 1.96
N GLN A 218 22.63 -24.67 3.01
CA GLN A 218 23.62 -24.97 4.04
C GLN A 218 23.33 -26.23 4.86
N LYS A 219 22.06 -26.64 4.99
CA LYS A 219 21.68 -27.80 5.84
C LYS A 219 21.93 -29.16 5.19
N VAL A 220 22.28 -29.21 3.90
CA VAL A 220 22.32 -30.44 3.09
C VAL A 220 23.75 -30.81 2.67
N SER A 221 24.73 -29.92 2.89
CA SER A 221 26.07 -30.05 2.27
C SER A 221 27.09 -30.90 3.07
N ALA A 222 26.75 -32.15 3.41
CA ALA A 222 27.76 -33.09 3.94
C ALA A 222 28.59 -33.78 2.83
N GLY A 223 28.16 -33.75 1.57
CA GLY A 223 28.82 -34.47 0.45
C GLY A 223 28.91 -33.73 -0.89
N GLY A 224 28.49 -32.45 -0.97
CA GLY A 224 28.26 -31.75 -2.24
C GLY A 224 26.90 -32.12 -2.85
N TYR A 225 26.47 -31.40 -3.89
CA TYR A 225 25.18 -31.63 -4.55
C TYR A 225 25.32 -32.54 -5.77
N THR A 226 24.30 -33.32 -6.02
CA THR A 226 24.05 -33.87 -7.35
C THR A 226 23.69 -32.73 -8.32
N ARG A 227 23.89 -32.99 -9.62
CA ARG A 227 23.53 -32.03 -10.66
C ARG A 227 22.02 -31.66 -10.63
N THR A 228 21.15 -32.60 -10.31
CA THR A 228 19.69 -32.40 -10.27
C THR A 228 19.26 -31.52 -9.09
N GLU A 229 19.88 -31.68 -7.92
CA GLU A 229 19.63 -30.79 -6.76
C GLU A 229 20.03 -29.35 -7.07
N SER A 230 21.20 -29.13 -7.70
CA SER A 230 21.64 -27.78 -8.11
C SER A 230 20.69 -27.14 -9.13
N ILE A 231 20.16 -27.92 -10.09
CA ILE A 231 19.22 -27.41 -11.08
C ILE A 231 17.87 -27.02 -10.45
N TYR A 232 17.33 -27.85 -9.55
CA TYR A 232 16.11 -27.52 -8.80
C TYR A 232 16.27 -26.19 -8.06
N MET A 233 17.40 -26.05 -7.39
CA MET A 233 17.81 -24.90 -6.61
C MET A 233 17.90 -23.61 -7.41
N ASP A 234 18.63 -23.63 -8.53
CA ASP A 234 18.73 -22.49 -9.44
C ASP A 234 17.37 -22.10 -10.01
N SER A 235 16.53 -23.10 -10.29
CA SER A 235 15.17 -22.90 -10.79
C SER A 235 14.27 -22.20 -9.76
N GLU A 236 14.32 -22.60 -8.48
CA GLU A 236 13.58 -21.94 -7.40
C GLU A 236 14.03 -20.49 -7.17
N GLN A 237 15.34 -20.23 -7.24
CA GLN A 237 15.85 -18.86 -7.16
C GLN A 237 15.42 -18.01 -8.35
N ALA A 238 15.47 -18.56 -9.57
CA ALA A 238 15.03 -17.86 -10.78
C ALA A 238 13.53 -17.52 -10.72
N MET A 239 12.70 -18.45 -10.25
CA MET A 239 11.26 -18.21 -10.05
C MET A 239 11.00 -17.14 -8.97
N ALA A 240 11.72 -17.18 -7.85
CA ALA A 240 11.61 -16.16 -6.81
C ALA A 240 11.97 -14.75 -7.32
N PHE A 241 13.10 -14.65 -8.03
CA PHE A 241 13.59 -13.39 -8.56
C PHE A 241 12.64 -12.80 -9.62
N THR A 242 12.16 -13.62 -10.55
CA THR A 242 11.28 -13.17 -11.64
C THR A 242 9.88 -12.78 -11.15
N ALA A 243 9.34 -13.47 -10.15
CA ALA A 243 8.11 -13.07 -9.48
C ALA A 243 8.26 -11.69 -8.80
N SER A 244 9.33 -11.50 -8.02
CA SER A 244 9.61 -10.22 -7.36
C SER A 244 9.81 -9.07 -8.37
N LEU A 245 10.48 -9.34 -9.49
CA LEU A 245 10.66 -8.37 -10.56
C LEU A 245 9.32 -7.97 -11.21
N SER A 246 8.42 -8.93 -11.37
CA SER A 246 7.05 -8.68 -11.87
C SER A 246 6.25 -7.83 -10.88
N ASP A 247 6.38 -8.07 -9.58
CA ASP A 247 5.73 -7.26 -8.53
C ASP A 247 6.28 -5.82 -8.50
N VAL A 248 7.61 -5.66 -8.57
CA VAL A 248 8.26 -4.33 -8.64
C VAL A 248 7.82 -3.59 -9.90
N ALA A 249 7.74 -4.27 -11.04
CA ALA A 249 7.25 -3.69 -12.28
C ALA A 249 5.79 -3.25 -12.16
N ALA A 250 4.93 -4.08 -11.56
CA ALA A 250 3.53 -3.72 -11.31
C ALA A 250 3.39 -2.47 -10.43
N ILE A 251 4.14 -2.39 -9.32
CA ILE A 251 4.14 -1.22 -8.42
C ILE A 251 4.70 0.02 -9.14
N SER A 252 5.74 -0.14 -9.94
CA SER A 252 6.36 0.98 -10.66
C SER A 252 5.44 1.52 -11.76
N VAL A 253 4.75 0.64 -12.48
CA VAL A 253 3.75 1.04 -13.49
C VAL A 253 2.58 1.75 -12.83
N GLU A 254 2.11 1.26 -11.68
CA GLU A 254 1.08 1.94 -10.88
C GLU A 254 1.47 3.40 -10.57
N ALA A 255 2.69 3.61 -10.08
CA ALA A 255 3.22 4.94 -9.78
C ALA A 255 3.29 5.84 -11.02
N VAL A 256 3.75 5.30 -12.16
CA VAL A 256 3.83 6.04 -13.42
C VAL A 256 2.44 6.40 -13.95
N MET A 257 1.47 5.48 -13.86
CA MET A 257 0.10 5.74 -14.28
C MET A 257 -0.55 6.83 -13.42
N ALA A 258 -0.39 6.77 -12.10
CA ALA A 258 -0.89 7.80 -11.19
C ALA A 258 -0.30 9.19 -11.51
N PHE A 259 1.00 9.27 -11.77
CA PHE A 259 1.66 10.51 -12.18
C PHE A 259 1.11 11.05 -13.52
N CYS A 260 0.96 10.18 -14.52
CA CYS A 260 0.45 10.59 -15.84
C CYS A 260 -1.01 11.02 -15.77
N ASP A 261 -1.87 10.29 -15.07
CA ASP A 261 -3.28 10.64 -14.90
C ASP A 261 -3.43 11.98 -14.16
N TYR A 262 -2.57 12.24 -13.17
CA TYR A 262 -2.49 13.54 -12.52
C TYR A 262 -2.08 14.65 -13.49
N GLY A 263 -0.99 14.46 -14.24
CA GLY A 263 -0.53 15.42 -15.25
C GLY A 263 -1.60 15.75 -16.29
N ILE A 264 -2.26 14.72 -16.84
CA ILE A 264 -3.39 14.87 -17.77
C ILE A 264 -4.52 15.68 -17.13
N SER A 265 -4.89 15.39 -15.87
CA SER A 265 -5.94 16.13 -15.17
C SER A 265 -5.63 17.62 -14.98
N LYS A 266 -4.34 18.01 -14.90
CA LYS A 266 -3.93 19.40 -14.75
C LYS A 266 -3.95 20.21 -16.04
N VAL A 267 -3.77 19.56 -17.19
CA VAL A 267 -3.73 20.23 -18.51
C VAL A 267 -5.04 20.12 -19.28
N SER A 268 -5.85 19.09 -19.01
CA SER A 268 -7.13 18.88 -19.69
C SER A 268 -8.06 20.07 -19.49
N GLY A 269 -8.59 20.61 -20.60
CA GLY A 269 -9.48 21.77 -20.61
C GLY A 269 -8.80 23.12 -20.38
N LYS A 270 -7.46 23.17 -20.21
CA LYS A 270 -6.74 24.44 -20.03
C LYS A 270 -6.82 25.33 -21.26
N TRP A 271 -6.85 24.76 -22.47
CA TRP A 271 -7.06 25.55 -23.68
C TRP A 271 -8.43 26.23 -23.69
N ALA A 272 -9.49 25.49 -23.36
CA ALA A 272 -10.84 26.04 -23.29
C ALA A 272 -10.97 27.14 -22.22
N ALA A 273 -10.34 26.94 -21.05
CA ALA A 273 -10.29 27.95 -20.00
C ALA A 273 -9.52 29.21 -20.42
N LEU A 274 -8.41 29.04 -21.14
CA LEU A 274 -7.62 30.15 -21.69
C LEU A 274 -8.42 30.94 -22.72
N LEU A 275 -9.11 30.25 -23.65
CA LEU A 275 -9.99 30.90 -24.63
C LEU A 275 -11.11 31.69 -23.97
N SER A 276 -11.76 31.11 -22.96
CA SER A 276 -12.79 31.79 -22.19
C SER A 276 -12.26 33.06 -21.52
N GLN A 277 -11.10 32.99 -20.86
CA GLN A 277 -10.48 34.18 -20.24
C GLN A 277 -10.06 35.23 -21.27
N ALA A 278 -9.47 34.81 -22.39
CA ALA A 278 -9.06 35.72 -23.46
C ALA A 278 -10.26 36.46 -24.08
N SER A 279 -11.40 35.79 -24.22
CA SER A 279 -12.65 36.40 -24.74
C SER A 279 -13.25 37.49 -23.84
N LEU A 280 -12.84 37.54 -22.58
CA LEU A 280 -13.32 38.53 -21.60
C LEU A 280 -12.42 39.77 -21.51
N VAL A 281 -11.29 39.79 -22.22
CA VAL A 281 -10.40 40.96 -22.23
C VAL A 281 -11.08 42.11 -22.97
N PRO A 282 -11.09 43.36 -22.44
CA PRO A 282 -11.84 44.47 -23.05
C PRO A 282 -11.57 44.69 -24.55
N ASN A 283 -10.31 44.53 -24.97
CA ASN A 283 -9.92 44.70 -26.38
C ASN A 283 -10.33 43.51 -27.26
N ALA A 284 -10.65 42.36 -26.67
CA ALA A 284 -11.07 41.14 -27.37
C ALA A 284 -12.59 41.02 -27.51
N LEU A 285 -13.39 41.88 -26.85
CA LEU A 285 -14.86 41.85 -26.88
C LEU A 285 -15.45 42.04 -28.29
N PHE A 286 -14.68 42.60 -29.21
CA PHE A 286 -15.08 42.85 -30.60
C PHE A 286 -14.42 41.89 -31.60
N LEU A 287 -13.62 40.94 -31.10
CA LEU A 287 -12.93 39.94 -31.92
C LEU A 287 -13.78 38.68 -32.02
N SER A 288 -13.71 38.04 -33.18
CA SER A 288 -14.17 36.66 -33.36
C SER A 288 -13.26 35.68 -32.61
N GLU A 289 -13.78 34.49 -32.30
CA GLU A 289 -12.98 33.43 -31.68
C GLU A 289 -11.71 33.11 -32.50
N ALA A 290 -11.79 33.13 -33.85
CA ALA A 290 -10.65 32.89 -34.73
C ALA A 290 -9.55 33.95 -34.56
N GLU A 291 -9.92 35.23 -34.42
CA GLU A 291 -8.96 36.31 -34.18
C GLU A 291 -8.31 36.22 -32.78
N ILE A 292 -9.08 35.78 -31.78
CA ILE A 292 -8.54 35.50 -30.44
C ILE A 292 -7.55 34.32 -30.49
N VAL A 293 -7.91 33.24 -31.19
CA VAL A 293 -7.04 32.06 -31.38
C VAL A 293 -5.75 32.45 -32.11
N ASP A 294 -5.84 33.26 -33.16
CA ASP A 294 -4.66 33.72 -33.91
C ASP A 294 -3.75 34.60 -33.04
N ALA A 295 -4.32 35.54 -32.27
CA ALA A 295 -3.57 36.37 -31.34
C ALA A 295 -2.86 35.54 -30.25
N LEU A 296 -3.53 34.51 -29.71
CA LEU A 296 -2.92 33.58 -28.76
C LEU A 296 -1.79 32.77 -29.42
N ALA A 297 -2.00 32.31 -30.65
CA ALA A 297 -0.99 31.56 -31.41
C ALA A 297 0.27 32.40 -31.70
N GLN A 298 0.10 33.69 -32.00
CA GLN A 298 1.22 34.64 -32.15
C GLN A 298 2.02 34.81 -30.86
N ALA A 299 1.39 34.64 -29.69
CA ALA A 299 2.05 34.61 -28.39
C ALA A 299 2.59 33.21 -28.00
N GLY A 300 2.49 32.21 -28.89
CA GLY A 300 2.95 30.83 -28.68
C GLY A 300 1.96 29.91 -27.96
N ALA A 301 0.75 30.39 -27.64
CA ALA A 301 -0.30 29.63 -27.00
C ALA A 301 -1.26 29.03 -28.04
N THR A 302 -1.20 27.71 -28.20
CA THR A 302 -2.09 26.96 -29.09
C THR A 302 -2.71 25.80 -28.31
N LYS A 303 -3.81 25.24 -28.82
CA LYS A 303 -4.37 24.00 -28.23
C LYS A 303 -3.34 22.88 -28.16
N ASP A 304 -2.42 22.83 -29.13
CA ASP A 304 -1.35 21.84 -29.15
C ASP A 304 -0.34 22.07 -28.01
N THR A 305 0.21 23.29 -27.93
CA THR A 305 1.25 23.62 -26.95
C THR A 305 0.76 23.66 -25.50
N ILE A 306 -0.51 24.00 -25.28
CA ILE A 306 -1.13 24.10 -23.94
C ILE A 306 -1.66 22.76 -23.43
N GLU A 307 -2.13 21.88 -24.31
CA GLU A 307 -2.92 20.72 -23.90
C GLU A 307 -2.57 19.46 -24.69
N THR A 308 -2.77 19.46 -26.02
CA THR A 308 -2.76 18.23 -26.82
C THR A 308 -1.42 17.51 -26.78
N ARG A 309 -0.30 18.22 -26.97
CA ARG A 309 1.04 17.63 -26.96
C ARG A 309 1.38 17.01 -25.61
N VAL A 310 1.07 17.71 -24.52
CA VAL A 310 1.37 17.23 -23.16
C VAL A 310 0.56 15.98 -22.84
N ILE A 311 -0.72 15.95 -23.20
CA ILE A 311 -1.56 14.75 -23.03
C ILE A 311 -0.98 13.57 -23.82
N ASN A 312 -0.66 13.77 -25.09
CA ASN A 312 -0.10 12.72 -25.94
C ASN A 312 1.23 12.17 -25.39
N GLU A 313 2.12 13.03 -24.90
CA GLU A 313 3.39 12.60 -24.28
C GLU A 313 3.15 11.75 -23.02
N LEU A 314 2.21 12.15 -22.17
CA LEU A 314 1.86 11.40 -20.96
C LEU A 314 1.19 10.06 -21.30
N GLU A 315 0.32 10.01 -22.32
CA GLU A 315 -0.27 8.76 -22.81
C GLU A 315 0.79 7.81 -23.40
N GLU A 316 1.79 8.33 -24.11
CA GLU A 316 2.90 7.54 -24.61
C GLU A 316 3.74 6.95 -23.47
N ILE A 317 4.01 7.73 -22.42
CA ILE A 317 4.71 7.26 -21.21
C ILE A 317 3.91 6.13 -20.54
N ARG A 318 2.59 6.27 -20.42
CA ARG A 318 1.71 5.21 -19.89
C ARG A 318 1.82 3.93 -20.70
N ALA A 319 1.74 4.03 -22.03
CA ALA A 319 1.84 2.87 -22.91
C ALA A 319 3.18 2.15 -22.76
N LYS A 320 4.29 2.91 -22.68
CA LYS A 320 5.63 2.35 -22.42
C LYS A 320 5.71 1.65 -21.07
N ALA A 321 5.15 2.24 -20.02
CA ALA A 321 5.14 1.65 -18.69
C ALA A 321 4.37 0.32 -18.68
N VAL A 322 3.16 0.28 -19.24
CA VAL A 322 2.36 -0.95 -19.37
C VAL A 322 3.14 -2.03 -20.11
N LYS A 323 3.79 -1.68 -21.23
CA LYS A 323 4.63 -2.61 -22.00
C LYS A 323 5.76 -3.21 -21.17
N ILE A 324 6.45 -2.42 -20.33
CA ILE A 324 7.51 -2.92 -19.45
C ILE A 324 6.98 -3.98 -18.48
N LYS A 325 5.79 -3.75 -17.89
CA LYS A 325 5.15 -4.76 -17.02
C LYS A 325 4.78 -6.03 -17.78
N GLU A 326 4.26 -5.89 -19.01
CA GLU A 326 3.96 -7.04 -19.87
C GLU A 326 5.22 -7.83 -20.23
N ASP A 327 6.31 -7.15 -20.57
CA ASP A 327 7.60 -7.78 -20.88
C ASP A 327 8.15 -8.58 -19.68
N PHE A 328 8.08 -8.04 -18.46
CA PHE A 328 8.47 -8.77 -17.25
C PHE A 328 7.55 -9.96 -16.95
N SER A 329 6.25 -9.80 -17.14
CA SER A 329 5.28 -10.89 -16.97
C SER A 329 5.54 -12.02 -17.96
N ALA A 330 5.81 -11.68 -19.23
CA ALA A 330 6.15 -12.63 -20.28
C ALA A 330 7.49 -13.34 -20.02
N LEU A 331 8.49 -12.62 -19.50
CA LEU A 331 9.75 -13.20 -19.07
C LEU A 331 9.55 -14.21 -17.93
N SER A 332 8.78 -13.85 -16.90
CA SER A 332 8.46 -14.75 -15.78
C SER A 332 7.75 -16.01 -16.27
N ALA A 333 6.75 -15.86 -17.15
CA ALA A 333 6.05 -16.99 -17.77
C ALA A 333 6.98 -17.89 -18.59
N SER A 334 7.90 -17.29 -19.36
CA SER A 334 8.86 -18.05 -20.18
C SER A 334 9.85 -18.85 -19.33
N ILE A 335 10.31 -18.28 -18.21
CA ILE A 335 11.18 -18.97 -17.26
C ILE A 335 10.43 -20.12 -16.58
N ALA A 336 9.19 -19.88 -16.13
CA ALA A 336 8.36 -20.91 -15.55
C ALA A 336 8.11 -22.08 -16.52
N ASP A 337 7.82 -21.78 -17.79
CA ASP A 337 7.61 -22.80 -18.82
C ASP A 337 8.90 -23.58 -19.14
N GLY A 338 10.05 -22.90 -19.21
CA GLY A 338 11.35 -23.54 -19.39
C GLY A 338 11.69 -24.52 -18.26
N ILE A 339 11.48 -24.09 -17.01
CA ILE A 339 11.67 -24.95 -15.81
C ILE A 339 10.72 -26.14 -15.87
N ARG A 340 9.44 -25.92 -16.16
CA ARG A 340 8.45 -27.00 -16.28
C ARG A 340 8.87 -28.04 -17.32
N LYS A 341 9.26 -27.63 -18.53
CA LYS A 341 9.72 -28.52 -19.59
C LYS A 341 10.96 -29.32 -19.19
N MET A 342 11.90 -28.67 -18.49
CA MET A 342 13.09 -29.34 -17.96
C MET A 342 12.74 -30.40 -16.92
N THR A 343 11.83 -30.09 -15.99
CA THR A 343 11.35 -31.03 -14.98
C THR A 343 10.55 -32.19 -15.58
N GLU A 344 9.75 -31.95 -16.63
CA GLU A 344 9.02 -33.00 -17.36
C GLU A 344 9.95 -33.96 -18.12
N ALA A 345 11.10 -33.46 -18.60
CA ALA A 345 12.06 -34.24 -19.38
C ALA A 345 13.08 -35.03 -18.52
N ASP A 346 13.23 -34.71 -17.24
CA ASP A 346 14.23 -35.31 -16.34
C ASP A 346 13.55 -35.89 -15.09
N GLU A 347 13.41 -37.23 -15.05
CA GLU A 347 12.80 -37.95 -13.92
C GLU A 347 13.56 -37.74 -12.60
N GLY A 348 14.87 -37.50 -12.64
CA GLY A 348 15.67 -37.22 -11.45
C GLY A 348 15.32 -35.84 -10.88
N LEU A 349 15.25 -34.83 -11.76
CA LEU A 349 14.82 -33.49 -11.38
C LEU A 349 13.36 -33.46 -10.90
N ALA A 350 12.46 -34.22 -11.54
CA ALA A 350 11.08 -34.36 -11.09
C ALA A 350 10.97 -34.90 -9.66
N LYS A 351 11.82 -35.87 -9.30
CA LYS A 351 11.91 -36.39 -7.93
C LYS A 351 12.41 -35.33 -6.95
N GLU A 352 13.40 -34.53 -7.32
CA GLU A 352 13.86 -33.41 -6.49
C GLU A 352 12.72 -32.42 -6.22
N TYR A 353 11.94 -32.03 -7.22
CA TYR A 353 10.78 -31.15 -7.04
C TYR A 353 9.75 -31.74 -6.07
N GLN A 354 9.53 -33.06 -6.08
CA GLN A 354 8.63 -33.73 -5.12
C GLN A 354 9.21 -33.74 -3.71
N ILE A 355 10.49 -34.09 -3.56
CA ILE A 355 11.18 -34.19 -2.26
C ILE A 355 11.27 -32.80 -1.62
N TRP A 356 11.86 -31.83 -2.31
CA TRP A 356 12.07 -30.50 -1.76
C TRP A 356 10.78 -29.69 -1.63
N GLY A 357 9.84 -29.86 -2.56
CA GLY A 357 8.51 -29.26 -2.48
C GLY A 357 7.71 -29.76 -1.27
N SER A 358 7.92 -31.01 -0.84
CA SER A 358 7.32 -31.54 0.39
C SER A 358 7.97 -30.95 1.64
N ILE A 359 9.29 -30.82 1.67
CA ILE A 359 10.06 -30.25 2.79
C ILE A 359 9.67 -28.79 3.07
N GLN A 360 9.39 -28.00 2.03
CA GLN A 360 8.93 -26.61 2.17
C GLN A 360 7.52 -26.49 2.78
N LYS A 361 6.66 -27.50 2.63
CA LYS A 361 5.28 -27.52 3.14
C LYS A 361 5.17 -27.99 4.60
N THR A 362 6.10 -28.82 5.06
CA THR A 362 6.14 -29.35 6.44
C THR A 362 6.87 -28.46 7.47
N LYS A 363 7.29 -27.25 7.08
CA LYS A 363 7.91 -26.23 7.96
C LYS A 363 7.23 -24.88 7.75
#